data_AF-A0A6L5K5W6-F1
#
_entry.id   AF-A0A6L5K5W6-F1
#
_cell.length_a   1.000
_cell.length_b   1.000
_cell.length_c   1.000
_cell.angle_alpha   90.00
_cell.angle_beta   90.00
_cell.angle_gamma   90.00
#
_symmetry.space_group_name_H-M   'P 1'
#
loop_
_entity.id
_entity.type
_entity.pdbx_description
1 polymer ?
#
loop_
_entity_poly.entity_id
_entity_poly.type
_entity_poly.pdbx_seq_one_letter_code
_entity_poly.pdbx_strand_id
1 'polypeptide(L)'
;MKTKKIFVMLAIFSVLLVYGCSRKTVVPDELVGIWETPTPIYEGCFFEITKEEVKFGSKDGQVSNFFIKDMKIQRIPNEEWTLYTISYVARGFQKYEFPFYYHPASNGVIRFKNKMESVWTREPEE
;
A
#
# COMPACT_ATOMS: atom_id res chain seq x y z
N MET A 1 39.51 28.96 -21.86
CA MET A 1 38.41 29.32 -20.92
C MET A 1 37.08 28.60 -21.19
N LYS A 2 36.73 28.22 -22.43
CA LYS A 2 35.45 27.56 -22.77
C LYS A 2 35.37 26.09 -22.31
N THR A 3 36.45 25.33 -22.40
CA THR A 3 36.51 23.90 -22.01
C THR A 3 36.36 23.67 -20.51
N LYS A 4 36.98 24.51 -19.66
CA LYS A 4 36.80 24.45 -18.20
C LYS A 4 35.35 24.68 -17.76
N LYS A 5 34.62 25.56 -18.45
CA LYS A 5 33.19 25.82 -18.16
C LYS A 5 32.30 24.63 -18.53
N ILE A 6 32.63 23.91 -19.60
CA ILE A 6 31.92 22.70 -20.03
C ILE A 6 32.10 21.57 -19.00
N PHE A 7 33.33 21.35 -18.52
CA PHE A 7 33.58 20.33 -17.49
C PHE A 7 32.88 20.63 -16.16
N VAL A 8 32.83 21.90 -15.75
CA VAL A 8 32.10 22.31 -14.54
C VAL A 8 30.59 22.11 -14.72
N MET A 9 30.04 22.42 -15.89
CA MET A 9 28.61 22.23 -16.15
C MET A 9 28.23 20.73 -16.21
N LEU A 10 29.09 19.88 -16.76
CA LEU A 10 28.88 18.42 -16.78
C LEU A 10 28.92 17.81 -15.37
N ALA A 11 29.84 18.28 -14.52
CA ALA A 11 29.94 17.83 -13.13
C ALA A 11 28.69 18.20 -12.32
N ILE A 12 28.15 19.41 -12.51
CA ILE A 12 26.90 19.85 -11.85
C ILE A 12 25.71 19.00 -12.32
N PHE A 13 25.64 18.66 -13.61
CA PHE A 13 24.58 17.81 -14.15
C PHE A 13 24.67 16.36 -13.64
N SER A 14 25.89 15.83 -13.44
CA SER A 14 26.08 14.50 -12.85
C SER A 14 25.67 14.41 -11.38
N VAL A 15 25.83 15.49 -10.60
CA VAL A 15 25.43 15.51 -9.17
C VAL A 15 23.90 15.53 -9.02
N LEU A 16 23.17 16.12 -9.97
CA LEU A 16 21.70 16.15 -9.97
C LEU A 16 21.06 14.78 -10.26
N LEU A 17 21.74 13.90 -10.98
CA LEU A 17 21.23 12.56 -11.31
C LEU A 17 21.29 11.55 -10.15
N VAL A 18 22.06 11.84 -9.08
CA VAL A 18 22.25 10.91 -7.95
C VAL A 18 21.21 11.09 -6.84
N TYR A 19 20.38 12.14 -6.90
CA TYR A 19 19.30 12.37 -5.92
C TYR A 19 17.99 11.64 -6.26
N GLY A 20 18.11 10.43 -6.82
CA GLY A 20 17.03 9.45 -6.81
C GLY A 20 16.82 8.91 -5.39
N CYS A 21 16.36 9.76 -4.47
CA CYS A 21 15.96 9.34 -3.14
C CYS A 21 14.84 8.30 -3.29
N SER A 22 15.17 7.03 -3.09
CA SER A 22 14.18 6.00 -2.81
C SER A 22 13.50 6.40 -1.49
N ARG A 23 12.32 7.02 -1.57
CA ARG A 23 11.50 7.20 -0.38
C ARG A 23 11.21 5.80 0.13
N LYS A 24 11.63 5.49 1.37
CA LYS A 24 11.13 4.31 2.07
C LYS A 24 9.62 4.47 2.18
N THR A 25 8.90 3.59 1.52
CA THR A 25 7.46 3.46 1.68
C THR A 25 7.20 3.04 3.12
N VAL A 26 6.49 3.87 3.89
CA VAL A 26 6.13 3.56 5.27
C VAL A 26 4.65 3.24 5.30
N VAL A 27 4.31 1.97 5.53
CA VAL A 27 2.93 1.56 5.80
C VAL A 27 2.51 2.15 7.16
N PRO A 28 1.36 2.83 7.30
CA PRO A 28 0.93 3.46 8.55
C PRO A 28 0.51 2.38 9.55
N ASP A 29 0.70 2.64 10.85
CA ASP A 29 0.32 1.67 11.90
C ASP A 29 -1.18 1.36 11.90
N GLU A 30 -2.02 2.33 11.51
CA GLU A 30 -3.48 2.16 11.41
C GLU A 30 -3.94 1.15 10.35
N LEU A 31 -3.06 0.70 9.46
CA LEU A 31 -3.38 -0.33 8.48
C LEU A 31 -2.87 -1.70 8.90
N VAL A 32 -1.91 -1.76 9.83
CA VAL A 32 -1.28 -3.02 10.24
C VAL A 32 -2.30 -3.86 10.99
N GLY A 33 -2.43 -5.13 10.58
CA GLY A 33 -3.35 -6.09 11.18
C GLY A 33 -3.96 -7.04 10.17
N ILE A 34 -4.74 -7.99 10.69
CA ILE A 34 -5.58 -8.91 9.93
C ILE A 34 -6.96 -8.27 9.77
N TRP A 35 -7.48 -8.33 8.55
CA TRP A 35 -8.75 -7.72 8.17
C TRP A 35 -9.67 -8.80 7.63
N GLU A 36 -10.84 -8.87 8.22
CA GLU A 36 -11.86 -9.86 7.90
C GLU A 36 -13.19 -9.19 7.58
N THR A 37 -14.11 -9.94 6.97
CA THR A 37 -15.45 -9.44 6.68
C THR A 37 -16.50 -10.52 6.92
N PRO A 38 -17.66 -10.17 7.50
CA PRO A 38 -18.79 -11.10 7.58
C PRO A 38 -19.55 -11.23 6.25
N THR A 39 -19.11 -10.55 5.18
CA THR A 39 -19.79 -10.58 3.88
C THR A 39 -19.75 -12.02 3.30
N PRO A 40 -20.89 -12.69 3.01
CA PRO A 40 -20.91 -14.11 2.67
C PRO A 40 -20.04 -14.52 1.47
N ILE A 41 -19.87 -13.64 0.48
CA ILE A 41 -19.02 -13.91 -0.70
C ILE A 41 -17.53 -14.02 -0.36
N TYR A 42 -17.13 -13.53 0.81
CA TYR A 42 -15.78 -13.53 1.35
C TYR A 42 -15.68 -14.36 2.63
N GLU A 43 -16.66 -15.22 2.92
CA GLU A 43 -16.61 -16.10 4.09
C GLU A 43 -15.33 -16.93 4.08
N GLY A 44 -14.58 -16.88 5.18
CA GLY A 44 -13.27 -17.53 5.33
C GLY A 44 -12.11 -16.86 4.58
N CYS A 45 -12.33 -15.70 3.94
CA CYS A 45 -11.27 -14.91 3.34
C CYS A 45 -10.83 -13.78 4.28
N PHE A 46 -9.53 -13.50 4.27
CA PHE A 46 -8.93 -12.40 5.02
C PHE A 46 -7.83 -11.73 4.19
N PHE A 47 -7.41 -10.54 4.60
CA PHE A 47 -6.13 -10.00 4.20
C PHE A 47 -5.36 -9.46 5.39
N GLU A 48 -4.05 -9.61 5.37
CA GLU A 48 -3.16 -9.12 6.41
C GLU A 48 -2.26 -8.05 5.80
N ILE A 49 -2.13 -6.92 6.47
CA ILE A 49 -1.18 -5.87 6.11
C ILE A 49 -0.14 -5.81 7.22
N THR A 50 1.14 -5.92 6.85
CA THR A 50 2.27 -5.67 7.73
C THR A 50 3.04 -4.44 7.25
N LYS A 51 4.18 -4.14 7.88
CA LYS A 51 5.06 -3.05 7.42
C LYS A 51 5.71 -3.33 6.06
N GLU A 52 5.82 -4.59 5.68
CA GLU A 52 6.62 -5.01 4.52
C GLU A 52 5.81 -5.81 3.51
N GLU A 53 4.70 -6.41 3.93
CA GLU A 53 3.97 -7.41 3.18
C GLU A 53 2.47 -7.17 3.20
N VAL A 54 1.81 -7.60 2.13
CA VAL A 54 0.36 -7.81 2.08
C VAL A 54 0.11 -9.27 1.78
N LYS A 55 -0.73 -9.90 2.60
CA LYS A 55 -1.15 -11.30 2.43
C LYS A 55 -2.63 -11.37 2.15
N PHE A 56 -3.02 -12.29 1.27
CA PHE A 56 -4.41 -12.60 0.98
C PHE A 56 -4.66 -14.07 1.28
N GLY A 57 -5.58 -14.34 2.20
CA GLY A 57 -6.03 -15.68 2.56
C GLY A 57 -7.39 -15.98 1.94
N SER A 58 -7.55 -17.20 1.43
CA SER A 58 -8.83 -17.71 0.94
C SER A 58 -9.39 -18.81 1.85
N LYS A 59 -10.71 -19.04 1.73
CA LYS A 59 -11.46 -20.02 2.51
C LYS A 59 -10.93 -21.46 2.49
N ASP A 60 -10.14 -21.82 1.49
CA ASP A 60 -9.51 -23.13 1.35
C ASP A 60 -8.15 -23.22 2.07
N GLY A 61 -7.77 -22.18 2.81
CA GLY A 61 -6.52 -22.10 3.57
C GLY A 61 -5.31 -21.69 2.74
N GLN A 62 -5.47 -21.37 1.45
CA GLN A 62 -4.36 -20.86 0.65
C GLN A 62 -4.05 -19.41 1.05
N VAL A 63 -2.76 -19.12 1.25
CA VAL A 63 -2.27 -17.77 1.57
C VAL A 63 -1.27 -17.33 0.51
N SER A 64 -1.56 -16.20 -0.12
CA SER A 64 -0.65 -15.53 -1.05
C SER A 64 0.02 -14.34 -0.38
N ASN A 65 1.35 -14.37 -0.27
CA ASN A 65 2.15 -13.30 0.35
C ASN A 65 2.90 -12.48 -0.71
N PHE A 66 2.87 -11.16 -0.58
CA PHE A 66 3.52 -10.22 -1.50
C PHE A 66 4.23 -9.07 -0.79
N PHE A 67 5.45 -8.76 -1.23
CA PHE A 67 6.18 -7.59 -0.75
C PHE A 67 5.56 -6.29 -1.25
N ILE A 68 5.33 -5.37 -0.32
CA ILE A 68 4.92 -3.99 -0.59
C ILE A 68 6.12 -3.24 -1.18
N LYS A 69 5.89 -2.55 -2.28
CA LYS A 69 6.90 -1.69 -2.94
C LYS A 69 6.64 -0.22 -2.70
N ASP A 70 5.38 0.18 -2.78
CA ASP A 70 4.96 1.57 -2.69
C ASP A 70 3.56 1.66 -2.11
N MET A 71 3.24 2.81 -1.56
CA MET A 71 1.92 3.10 -1.02
C MET A 71 1.58 4.55 -1.28
N LYS A 72 0.45 4.75 -1.96
CA LYS A 72 -0.11 6.08 -2.21
C LYS A 72 -1.19 6.36 -1.18
N ILE A 73 -1.23 7.60 -0.71
CA ILE A 73 -2.21 8.08 0.26
C ILE A 73 -2.92 9.28 -0.34
N GLN A 74 -4.25 9.22 -0.41
CA GLN A 74 -5.09 10.33 -0.86
C GLN A 74 -6.18 10.59 0.19
N ARG A 75 -6.06 11.73 0.88
CA ARG A 75 -7.11 12.21 1.80
C ARG A 75 -8.27 12.78 1.00
N ILE A 76 -9.49 12.44 1.39
CA ILE A 76 -10.70 12.96 0.75
C ILE A 76 -11.12 14.23 1.50
N PRO A 77 -11.21 15.40 0.85
CA PRO A 77 -11.59 16.64 1.52
C PRO A 77 -12.98 16.54 2.15
N ASN A 78 -13.11 17.03 3.39
CA ASN A 78 -14.36 17.05 4.16
C ASN A 78 -14.95 15.65 4.47
N GLU A 79 -14.17 14.59 4.33
CA GLU A 79 -14.55 13.23 4.71
C GLU A 79 -13.50 12.62 5.65
N GLU A 80 -13.93 11.73 6.54
CA GLU A 80 -13.02 10.95 7.40
C GLU A 80 -12.41 9.75 6.67
N TRP A 81 -12.70 9.59 5.38
CA TRP A 81 -12.18 8.53 4.53
C TRP A 81 -10.82 8.90 3.92
N THR A 82 -9.90 7.94 3.95
CA THR A 82 -8.61 8.02 3.24
C THR A 82 -8.51 6.90 2.23
N LEU A 83 -8.18 7.24 0.97
CA LEU A 83 -7.88 6.25 -0.06
C LEU A 83 -6.41 5.86 0.02
N TYR A 84 -6.17 4.60 0.35
CA TYR A 84 -4.87 3.97 0.29
C TYR A 84 -4.75 3.11 -0.97
N THR A 85 -3.58 3.10 -1.58
CA THR A 85 -3.24 2.15 -2.66
C THR A 85 -1.92 1.48 -2.37
N ILE A 86 -1.97 0.20 -2.00
CA ILE A 86 -0.78 -0.63 -1.83
C ILE A 86 -0.31 -1.11 -3.22
N SER A 87 0.93 -0.82 -3.58
CA SER A 87 1.60 -1.42 -4.72
C SER A 87 2.44 -2.60 -4.28
N TYR A 88 2.21 -3.78 -4.83
CA TYR A 88 2.95 -5.01 -4.51
C TYR A 88 3.37 -5.74 -5.78
N VAL A 89 4.30 -6.68 -5.65
CA VAL A 89 4.84 -7.45 -6.78
C VAL A 89 4.54 -8.92 -6.59
N ALA A 90 3.93 -9.54 -7.61
CA ALA A 90 3.72 -10.99 -7.64
C ALA A 90 4.88 -11.72 -8.32
N ARG A 91 4.79 -13.06 -8.35
CA ARG A 91 5.71 -13.88 -9.14
C ARG A 91 5.73 -13.41 -10.60
N GLY A 92 6.93 -13.31 -11.17
CA GLY A 92 7.14 -12.77 -12.52
C GLY A 92 7.36 -11.26 -12.60
N PHE A 93 7.62 -10.59 -11.46
CA PHE A 93 7.89 -9.14 -11.38
C PHE A 93 6.72 -8.24 -11.84
N GLN A 94 5.53 -8.81 -11.98
CA GLN A 94 4.34 -8.06 -12.31
C GLN A 94 3.89 -7.23 -11.11
N LYS A 95 3.73 -5.92 -11.32
CA LYS A 95 3.26 -4.98 -10.32
C LYS A 95 1.73 -4.95 -10.31
N TYR A 96 1.15 -5.00 -9.11
CA TYR A 96 -0.28 -4.88 -8.87
C TYR A 96 -0.54 -3.71 -7.92
N GLU A 97 -1.76 -3.17 -7.99
CA GLU A 97 -2.25 -2.15 -7.08
C GLU A 97 -3.51 -2.67 -6.37
N PHE A 98 -3.56 -2.45 -5.06
CA PHE A 98 -4.70 -2.76 -4.21
C PHE A 98 -5.25 -1.46 -3.58
N PRO A 99 -6.23 -0.82 -4.22
CA PRO A 99 -6.85 0.40 -3.73
C PRO A 99 -8.03 0.12 -2.79
N PHE A 100 -8.04 0.76 -1.63
CA PHE A 100 -9.12 0.65 -0.65
C PHE A 100 -9.28 1.94 0.17
N TYR A 101 -10.51 2.19 0.60
CA TYR A 101 -10.83 3.28 1.51
C TYR A 101 -10.70 2.80 2.95
N TYR A 102 -10.13 3.64 3.81
CA TYR A 102 -10.01 3.44 5.25
C TYR A 102 -10.79 4.53 5.98
N HIS A 103 -11.50 4.15 7.04
CA HIS A 103 -12.12 5.04 8.01
C HIS A 103 -11.65 4.65 9.42
N PRO A 104 -11.25 5.59 10.28
CA PRO A 104 -10.71 5.29 11.61
C PRO A 104 -11.75 4.84 12.66
N ALA A 105 -13.01 4.65 12.28
CA ALA A 105 -14.07 4.33 13.23
C ALA A 105 -13.95 2.88 13.71
N SER A 106 -14.32 2.62 14.97
CA SER A 106 -14.43 1.25 15.52
C SER A 106 -13.18 0.38 15.29
N ASN A 107 -12.00 0.91 15.63
CA ASN A 107 -10.69 0.28 15.41
C ASN A 107 -10.26 0.16 13.93
N GLY A 108 -10.95 0.85 13.04
CA GLY A 108 -10.67 0.91 11.62
C GLY A 108 -11.65 0.08 10.78
N VAL A 109 -12.06 0.66 9.66
CA VAL A 109 -12.92 0.02 8.65
C VAL A 109 -12.28 0.18 7.29
N ILE A 110 -12.17 -0.91 6.55
CA ILE A 110 -11.73 -0.91 5.15
C ILE A 110 -12.88 -1.26 4.21
N ARG A 111 -12.94 -0.55 3.08
CA ARG A 111 -13.84 -0.87 1.94
C ARG A 111 -13.04 -0.87 0.65
N PHE A 112 -13.17 -1.92 -0.14
CA PHE A 112 -12.46 -1.99 -1.41
C PHE A 112 -13.06 -1.00 -2.41
N LYS A 113 -12.20 -0.33 -3.18
CA LYS A 113 -12.63 0.73 -4.11
C LYS A 113 -13.68 0.24 -5.14
N ASN A 114 -13.63 -1.04 -5.50
CA ASN A 114 -14.53 -1.68 -6.47
C ASN A 114 -15.70 -2.45 -5.81
N LYS A 115 -15.74 -2.56 -4.48
CA LYS A 115 -16.72 -3.33 -3.70
C LYS A 115 -17.02 -2.64 -2.36
N MET A 116 -17.66 -1.47 -2.45
CA MET A 116 -17.93 -0.61 -1.30
C MET A 116 -18.94 -1.19 -0.30
N GLU A 117 -19.74 -2.17 -0.72
CA GLU A 117 -20.71 -2.89 0.10
C GLU A 117 -20.04 -3.82 1.13
N SER A 118 -18.80 -4.24 0.87
CA SER A 118 -18.06 -5.15 1.76
C SER A 118 -17.30 -4.35 2.80
N VAL A 119 -17.67 -4.56 4.06
CA VAL A 119 -17.06 -3.91 5.23
C VAL A 119 -16.04 -4.85 5.83
N TRP A 120 -14.77 -4.42 5.84
CA TRP A 120 -13.67 -5.16 6.43
C TRP A 120 -13.29 -4.51 7.75
N THR A 121 -13.24 -5.30 8.81
CA THR A 121 -12.90 -4.86 10.17
C THR A 121 -11.62 -5.56 10.60
N ARG A 122 -10.84 -4.86 11.43
CA ARG A 122 -9.62 -5.45 11.98
C ARG A 122 -9.99 -6.52 13.01
N GLU A 123 -9.29 -7.65 12.95
CA GLU A 123 -9.33 -8.66 14.01
C GLU A 123 -8.88 -8.02 15.34
N PRO A 124 -9.55 -8.31 16.47
CA PRO A 124 -9.10 -7.85 17.78
C PRO A 124 -7.70 -8.39 18.11
N GLU A 125 -6.81 -7.56 18.65
CA GLU A 125 -5.57 -8.06 19.25
C GLU A 125 -5.95 -8.83 20.54
N GLU A 126 -5.60 -10.12 20.62
CA GLU A 126 -5.78 -10.97 21.82
C GLU A 126 -4.87 -10.57 22.99
#